data_AF-A0A6A3J0G9-F1
#
_entry.id   AF-A0A6A3J0G9-F1
#
_cell.length_a   1.000
_cell.length_b   1.000
_cell.length_c   1.000
_cell.angle_alpha   90.00
_cell.angle_beta   90.00
_cell.angle_gamma   90.00
#
_symmetry.space_group_name_H-M   'P 1'
#
loop_
_entity.id
_entity.type
_entity.pdbx_description
1 polymer ?
#
loop_
_entity_poly.entity_id
_entity_poly.type
_entity_poly.pdbx_seq_one_letter_code
_entity_poly.pdbx_strand_id
1 'polypeptide(L)'
;MGMLKMHVSEAQTDWDLYLPRVLFAYRTAYHEALGDSPYFSLYGRDPVLLLDVAFLNLGKKWKSNEVAAYRRELYRTLRDSRHLVERQLLKAQDRHERRLSDRVEVQYEVGAPVWVYQLFRKKRGESRTKKLAFAWHGPYRVVGKVNENAYRIDIPTHPDKTVTVNVNRLKKFRGRWTRPFMDEVPEGIEEDGEGIEDGPLEEADLPASSFTERVTIGRGDTALTGVTSPLLEIVAKRVVNRAVEYLVLTANYESHWVPRADVMPEYGGRSGDEFRAS
;
A
#
# COMPACT_ATOMS: atom_id res chain seq x y z
N MET A 1 14.35 17.98 -9.37
CA MET A 1 14.54 16.68 -10.06
C MET A 1 13.44 16.34 -11.07
N GLY A 2 12.18 16.77 -10.88
CA GLY A 2 11.10 16.49 -11.86
C GLY A 2 11.33 17.10 -13.24
N MET A 3 11.66 18.40 -13.31
CA MET A 3 11.82 19.12 -14.59
C MET A 3 12.97 18.56 -15.46
N LEU A 4 14.13 18.30 -14.84
CA LEU A 4 15.29 17.77 -15.57
C LEU A 4 15.01 16.38 -16.14
N LYS A 5 14.31 15.53 -15.39
CA LYS A 5 13.96 14.17 -15.82
C LYS A 5 13.08 14.13 -17.09
N MET A 6 12.35 15.20 -17.40
CA MET A 6 11.53 15.26 -18.63
C MET A 6 12.36 15.47 -19.90
N HIS A 7 13.60 15.97 -19.77
CA HIS A 7 14.45 16.33 -20.90
C HIS A 7 15.67 15.43 -21.07
N VAL A 8 16.01 14.66 -20.03
CA VAL A 8 17.16 13.76 -20.06
C VAL A 8 16.80 12.47 -20.79
N SER A 9 17.67 12.05 -21.72
CA SER A 9 17.56 10.79 -22.43
C SER A 9 17.60 9.57 -21.48
N GLU A 10 17.12 8.41 -21.92
CA GLU A 10 17.17 7.18 -21.11
C GLU A 10 18.60 6.80 -20.69
N ALA A 11 19.60 7.17 -21.51
CA ALA A 11 21.02 6.95 -21.24
C ALA A 11 21.60 7.91 -20.19
N GLN A 12 20.89 9.00 -19.84
CA GLN A 12 21.30 10.00 -18.84
C GLN A 12 22.69 10.62 -19.08
N THR A 13 23.09 10.75 -20.34
CA THR A 13 24.41 11.29 -20.72
C THR A 13 24.37 12.78 -21.07
N ASP A 14 23.19 13.37 -21.23
CA ASP A 14 22.93 14.69 -21.82
C ASP A 14 22.34 15.71 -20.82
N TRP A 15 22.32 15.38 -19.53
CA TRP A 15 21.67 16.20 -18.50
C TRP A 15 22.34 17.54 -18.25
N ASP A 16 23.65 17.63 -18.48
CA ASP A 16 24.46 18.83 -18.35
C ASP A 16 24.08 19.89 -19.40
N LEU A 17 23.73 19.47 -20.62
CA LEU A 17 23.27 20.35 -21.70
C LEU A 17 21.94 21.05 -21.37
N TYR A 18 21.03 20.35 -20.68
CA TYR A 18 19.73 20.88 -20.31
C TYR A 18 19.73 21.62 -18.97
N LEU A 19 20.75 21.43 -18.14
CA LEU A 19 20.82 22.01 -16.80
C LEU A 19 20.66 23.54 -16.80
N PRO A 20 21.36 24.33 -17.65
CA PRO A 20 21.18 25.79 -17.68
C PRO A 20 19.74 26.20 -18.04
N ARG A 21 19.10 25.48 -18.95
CA ARG A 21 17.73 25.76 -19.41
C ARG A 21 16.70 25.47 -18.32
N VAL A 22 16.86 24.34 -17.64
CA VAL A 22 16.00 23.95 -16.51
C VAL A 22 16.21 24.90 -15.32
N LEU A 23 17.45 25.30 -15.03
CA LEU A 23 17.73 26.28 -13.99
C LEU A 23 17.10 27.64 -14.29
N PHE A 24 17.16 28.07 -15.56
CA PHE A 24 16.50 29.28 -16.00
C PHE A 24 14.98 29.18 -15.77
N ALA A 25 14.33 28.16 -16.30
CA ALA A 25 12.90 27.92 -16.12
C ALA A 25 12.50 27.84 -14.64
N TYR A 26 13.31 27.19 -13.80
CA TYR A 26 13.05 27.08 -12.37
C TYR A 26 13.13 28.44 -11.65
N ARG A 27 14.07 29.31 -12.05
CA ARG A 27 14.25 30.64 -11.45
C ARG A 27 13.19 31.63 -11.89
N THR A 28 12.63 31.47 -13.09
CA THR A 28 11.62 32.37 -13.67
C THR A 28 10.19 31.90 -13.44
N ALA A 29 9.98 30.61 -13.15
CA ALA A 29 8.67 30.07 -12.81
C ALA A 29 8.17 30.61 -11.46
N TYR A 30 6.84 30.62 -11.29
CA TYR A 30 6.18 30.97 -10.04
C TYR A 30 6.38 29.90 -8.97
N HIS A 31 6.74 30.30 -7.75
CA HIS A 31 6.85 29.40 -6.59
C HIS A 31 5.83 29.78 -5.52
N GLU A 32 4.89 28.89 -5.24
CA GLU A 32 3.85 29.12 -4.22
C GLU A 32 4.45 29.43 -2.83
N ALA A 33 5.57 28.79 -2.48
CA ALA A 33 6.26 29.01 -1.21
C ALA A 33 6.82 30.44 -1.08
N LEU A 34 7.22 31.07 -2.18
CA LEU A 34 7.71 32.45 -2.21
C LEU A 34 6.56 33.43 -2.47
N GLY A 35 5.49 32.98 -3.14
CA GLY A 35 4.40 33.80 -3.64
C GLY A 35 4.74 34.53 -4.95
N ASP A 36 5.93 34.30 -5.51
CA ASP A 36 6.44 34.87 -6.76
C ASP A 36 7.58 33.99 -7.32
N SER A 37 8.23 34.42 -8.41
CA SER A 37 9.41 33.77 -8.96
C SER A 37 10.66 34.02 -8.10
N PRO A 38 11.58 33.05 -7.99
CA PRO A 38 12.86 33.22 -7.30
C PRO A 38 13.69 34.38 -7.87
N TYR A 39 13.66 34.57 -9.19
CA TYR A 39 14.37 35.67 -9.85
C TYR A 39 13.82 37.03 -9.40
N PHE A 40 12.49 37.20 -9.41
CA PHE A 40 11.85 38.44 -8.96
C PHE A 40 12.12 38.69 -7.48
N SER A 41 12.03 37.66 -6.65
CA SER A 41 12.31 37.78 -5.21
C SER A 41 13.73 38.25 -4.92
N LEU A 42 14.71 37.82 -5.71
CA LEU A 42 16.12 38.18 -5.55
C LEU A 42 16.47 39.56 -6.13
N TYR A 43 15.94 39.87 -7.32
CA TYR A 43 16.32 41.06 -8.08
C TYR A 43 15.29 42.18 -8.09
N GLY A 44 14.08 41.96 -7.56
CA GLY A 44 12.98 42.94 -7.53
C GLY A 44 12.42 43.29 -8.91
N ARG A 45 12.69 42.46 -9.93
CA ARG A 45 12.27 42.67 -11.32
C ARG A 45 12.20 41.35 -12.06
N ASP A 46 11.42 41.33 -13.12
CA ASP A 46 11.35 40.18 -14.01
C ASP A 46 12.60 40.08 -14.91
N PRO A 47 12.99 38.85 -15.27
CA PRO A 47 14.09 38.61 -16.21
C PRO A 47 13.67 39.07 -17.60
N VAL A 48 14.57 39.75 -18.30
CA VAL A 48 14.35 40.11 -19.70
C VAL A 48 14.72 38.92 -20.58
N LEU A 49 13.73 38.39 -21.30
CA LEU A 49 13.91 37.28 -22.21
C LEU A 49 14.43 37.76 -23.56
N LEU A 50 15.13 36.89 -24.29
CA LEU A 50 15.52 37.16 -25.68
C LEU A 50 14.31 37.51 -26.55
N LEU A 51 13.18 36.86 -26.27
CA LEU A 51 11.91 37.08 -26.94
C LEU A 51 11.36 38.50 -26.69
N ASP A 52 11.54 39.04 -25.48
CA ASP A 52 11.11 40.40 -25.14
C ASP A 52 11.89 41.44 -25.93
N VAL A 53 13.18 41.19 -26.14
CA VAL A 53 14.05 42.04 -26.96
C VAL A 53 13.69 41.93 -28.44
N ALA A 54 13.51 40.69 -28.94
CA ALA A 54 13.21 40.42 -30.34
C ALA A 54 11.87 41.06 -30.79
N PHE A 55 10.87 41.05 -29.92
CA PHE A 55 9.56 41.67 -30.18
C PHE A 55 9.45 43.12 -29.67
N LEU A 56 10.53 43.71 -29.15
CA LEU A 56 10.53 45.05 -28.56
C LEU A 56 9.45 45.24 -27.48
N ASN A 57 9.07 44.17 -26.77
CA ASN A 57 8.15 44.17 -25.63
C ASN A 57 8.81 44.72 -24.35
N LEU A 58 9.78 45.59 -24.54
CA LEU A 58 10.52 46.26 -23.48
C LEU A 58 9.67 47.46 -23.06
N GLY A 59 9.06 47.37 -21.87
CA GLY A 59 8.22 48.43 -21.33
C GLY A 59 8.91 49.79 -21.31
N LYS A 60 8.14 50.89 -21.23
CA LYS A 60 8.65 52.28 -21.23
C LYS A 60 9.80 52.52 -20.23
N LYS A 61 9.82 51.76 -19.14
CA LYS A 61 10.87 51.77 -18.10
C LYS A 61 12.25 51.37 -18.62
N TRP A 62 12.33 50.43 -19.57
CA TRP A 62 13.60 50.00 -20.16
C TRP A 62 14.27 51.09 -21.01
N LYS A 63 13.46 52.01 -21.58
CA LYS A 63 13.92 53.12 -22.41
C LYS A 63 14.15 54.42 -21.64
N SER A 64 13.95 54.41 -20.31
CA SER A 64 14.12 55.61 -19.48
C SER A 64 15.57 55.75 -19.00
N ASN A 65 16.11 56.97 -19.08
CA ASN A 65 17.45 57.30 -18.60
C ASN A 65 17.47 57.76 -17.12
N GLU A 66 16.32 57.74 -16.43
CA GLU A 66 16.19 58.20 -15.05
C GLU A 66 16.60 57.14 -14.01
N VAL A 67 17.90 57.02 -13.77
CA VAL A 67 18.48 56.04 -12.83
C VAL A 67 17.95 56.22 -11.40
N ALA A 68 17.77 57.46 -10.94
CA ALA A 68 17.32 57.76 -9.58
C ALA A 68 15.85 57.35 -9.32
N ALA A 69 14.99 57.50 -10.33
CA ALA A 69 13.61 57.02 -10.25
C ALA A 69 13.55 55.49 -10.26
N TYR A 70 14.31 54.85 -11.16
CA TYR A 70 14.42 53.40 -11.23
C TYR A 70 14.91 52.78 -9.92
N ARG A 71 15.98 53.34 -9.33
CA ARG A 71 16.54 52.85 -8.07
C ARG A 71 15.54 52.91 -6.91
N ARG A 72 14.80 54.02 -6.79
CA ARG A 72 13.77 54.17 -5.74
C ARG A 72 12.67 53.13 -5.88
N GLU A 73 12.22 52.89 -7.10
CA GLU A 73 11.19 51.88 -7.37
C GLU A 73 11.72 50.47 -7.07
N LEU A 74 12.93 50.14 -7.50
CA LEU A 74 13.54 48.84 -7.25
C LEU A 74 13.64 48.52 -5.75
N TYR A 75 14.04 49.50 -4.93
CA TYR A 75 14.07 49.34 -3.47
C TYR A 75 12.69 49.14 -2.87
N ARG A 76 11.64 49.78 -3.41
CA ARG A 76 10.25 49.54 -2.98
C ARG A 76 9.83 48.12 -3.32
N THR A 77 10.02 47.70 -4.56
CA THR A 77 9.67 46.35 -5.00
C THR A 77 10.39 45.26 -4.21
N LEU A 78 11.68 45.42 -3.94
CA LEU A 78 12.45 44.49 -3.10
C LEU A 78 11.96 44.45 -1.65
N ARG A 79 11.53 45.58 -1.11
CA ARG A 79 10.96 45.64 0.24
C ARG A 79 9.62 44.90 0.28
N ASP A 80 8.77 45.13 -0.72
CA ASP A 80 7.46 44.49 -0.83
C ASP A 80 7.58 42.98 -1.05
N SER A 81 8.51 42.54 -1.92
CA SER A 81 8.79 41.13 -2.16
C SER A 81 9.30 40.43 -0.89
N ARG A 82 10.17 41.09 -0.13
CA ARG A 82 10.62 40.58 1.17
C ARG A 82 9.45 40.38 2.15
N HIS A 83 8.59 41.38 2.29
CA HIS A 83 7.41 41.26 3.16
C HIS A 83 6.44 40.16 2.70
N LEU A 84 6.29 39.97 1.39
CA LEU A 84 5.51 38.87 0.83
C LEU A 84 6.09 37.51 1.23
N VAL A 85 7.40 37.32 1.06
CA VAL A 85 8.10 36.07 1.41
C VAL A 85 8.04 35.81 2.91
N GLU A 86 8.26 36.82 3.76
CA GLU A 86 8.13 36.72 5.21
C GLU A 86 6.72 36.24 5.61
N ARG A 87 5.68 36.80 4.99
CA ARG A 87 4.29 36.37 5.22
C ARG A 87 4.05 34.93 4.77
N GLN A 88 4.61 34.51 3.65
CA GLN A 88 4.47 33.12 3.18
C GLN A 88 5.20 32.14 4.09
N LEU A 89 6.36 32.52 4.61
CA LEU A 89 7.11 31.71 5.57
C LEU A 89 6.31 31.49 6.86
N LEU A 90 5.71 32.55 7.41
CA LEU A 90 4.83 32.44 8.59
C LEU A 90 3.64 31.52 8.33
N LYS A 91 2.98 31.65 7.16
CA LYS A 91 1.89 30.75 6.78
C LYS A 91 2.36 29.30 6.61
N ALA A 92 3.56 29.08 6.08
CA ALA A 92 4.12 27.74 5.93
C ALA A 92 4.45 27.11 7.28
N GLN A 93 4.94 27.90 8.24
CA GLN A 93 5.18 27.47 9.62
C GLN A 93 3.88 27.10 10.32
N ASP A 94 2.86 27.96 10.28
CA ASP A 94 1.54 27.69 10.88
C ASP A 94 0.88 26.42 10.26
N ARG A 95 0.95 26.25 8.93
CA ARG A 95 0.51 24.99 8.30
C ARG A 95 1.30 23.77 8.77
N HIS A 96 2.62 23.93 8.99
CA HIS A 96 3.46 22.85 9.48
C HIS A 96 3.11 22.46 10.91
N GLU A 97 2.91 23.46 11.79
CA GLU A 97 2.50 23.29 13.17
C GLU A 97 1.14 22.61 13.28
N ARG A 98 0.14 23.05 12.52
CA ARG A 98 -1.19 22.39 12.48
C ARG A 98 -1.09 20.94 12.03
N ARG A 99 -0.32 20.66 10.99
CA ARG A 99 -0.10 19.28 10.52
C ARG A 99 0.61 18.43 11.58
N LEU A 100 1.47 19.04 12.40
CA LEU A 100 2.15 18.35 13.48
C LEU A 100 1.22 18.15 14.69
N SER A 101 0.35 19.11 15.02
CA SER A 101 -0.63 18.98 16.11
C SER A 101 -1.68 17.91 15.81
N ASP A 102 -2.11 17.80 14.55
CA ASP A 102 -3.08 16.79 14.10
C ASP A 102 -2.47 15.38 14.04
N ARG A 103 -1.16 15.26 14.28
CA ARG A 103 -0.45 14.00 14.19
C ARG A 103 -0.61 13.21 15.48
N VAL A 104 -1.37 12.12 15.41
CA VAL A 104 -1.47 11.15 16.50
C VAL A 104 -0.12 10.47 16.71
N GLU A 105 0.39 10.50 17.94
CA GLU A 105 1.55 9.72 18.34
C GLU A 105 1.24 8.22 18.23
N VAL A 106 1.96 7.54 17.34
CA VAL A 106 1.85 6.08 17.19
C VAL A 106 2.96 5.44 18.01
N GLN A 107 2.58 4.84 19.12
CA GLN A 107 3.48 4.05 19.95
C GLN A 107 3.35 2.56 19.61
N TYR A 108 4.49 1.87 19.61
CA TYR A 108 4.57 0.44 19.37
C TYR A 108 5.11 -0.25 20.62
N GLU A 109 4.41 -1.28 21.07
CA GLU A 109 4.86 -2.14 22.16
C GLU A 109 5.94 -3.11 21.67
N VAL A 110 6.83 -3.52 22.57
CA VAL A 110 7.82 -4.55 22.29
C VAL A 110 7.09 -5.87 22.02
N GLY A 111 7.47 -6.56 20.94
CA GLY A 111 6.82 -7.77 20.45
C GLY A 111 5.67 -7.53 19.46
N ALA A 112 5.22 -6.28 19.28
CA ALA A 112 4.12 -5.99 18.35
C ALA A 112 4.53 -6.26 16.89
N PRO A 113 3.63 -6.85 16.07
CA PRO A 113 3.87 -7.02 14.64
C PRO A 113 3.69 -5.70 13.89
N VAL A 114 4.69 -5.35 13.08
CA VAL A 114 4.73 -4.10 12.30
C VAL A 114 5.15 -4.35 10.86
N TRP A 115 4.57 -3.58 9.95
CA TRP A 115 5.07 -3.45 8.58
C TRP A 115 6.19 -2.42 8.55
N VAL A 116 7.26 -2.72 7.85
CA VAL A 116 8.42 -1.85 7.64
C VAL A 116 8.45 -1.36 6.20
N TYR A 117 8.56 -0.06 6.01
CA TYR A 117 8.76 0.55 4.70
C TYR A 117 10.21 0.39 4.26
N GLN A 118 10.45 -0.49 3.30
CA GLN A 118 11.76 -0.63 2.66
C GLN A 118 11.84 0.31 1.47
N LEU A 119 12.75 1.30 1.56
CA LEU A 119 13.06 2.13 0.41
C LEU A 119 13.88 1.28 -0.56
N PHE A 120 13.29 0.96 -1.71
CA PHE A 120 13.90 0.21 -2.79
C PHE A 120 15.23 0.83 -3.27
N ARG A 121 16.36 0.50 -2.63
CA ARG A 121 17.67 0.69 -3.25
C ARG A 121 17.80 -0.37 -4.35
N LYS A 122 18.13 0.06 -5.57
CA LYS A 122 18.43 -0.85 -6.68
C LYS A 122 19.68 -1.62 -6.26
N LYS A 123 19.59 -2.93 -6.03
CA LYS A 123 20.81 -3.76 -6.03
C LYS A 123 21.26 -3.86 -7.47
N ARG A 124 22.57 -3.79 -7.70
CA ARG A 124 23.16 -3.93 -9.04
C ARG A 124 22.82 -5.35 -9.54
N GLY A 125 22.01 -5.46 -10.60
CA GLY A 125 21.63 -6.75 -11.21
C GLY A 125 20.15 -7.15 -11.15
N GLU A 126 19.26 -6.43 -10.45
CA GLU A 126 17.83 -6.76 -10.46
C GLU A 126 17.11 -6.23 -11.72
N SER A 127 16.53 -7.14 -12.50
CA SER A 127 15.79 -6.88 -13.75
C SER A 127 14.33 -6.39 -13.52
N ARG A 128 13.78 -6.55 -12.31
CA ARG A 128 12.38 -6.18 -12.00
C ARG A 128 12.20 -4.68 -11.70
N THR A 129 11.17 -4.07 -12.27
CA THR A 129 10.79 -2.66 -12.05
C THR A 129 10.23 -2.45 -10.64
N LYS A 130 11.08 -2.10 -9.66
CA LYS A 130 10.69 -1.90 -8.25
C LYS A 130 9.60 -0.85 -7.98
N LYS A 131 9.23 -0.01 -8.96
CA LYS A 131 8.08 0.91 -8.83
C LYS A 131 6.74 0.19 -8.69
N LEU A 132 6.66 -1.05 -9.20
CA LEU A 132 5.47 -1.90 -9.10
C LEU A 132 5.53 -2.85 -7.90
N ALA A 133 6.65 -2.89 -7.17
CA ALA A 133 6.78 -3.74 -5.99
C ALA A 133 6.07 -3.11 -4.79
N PHE A 134 5.50 -3.96 -3.94
CA PHE A 134 4.84 -3.51 -2.71
C PHE A 134 5.89 -2.95 -1.73
N ALA A 135 5.74 -1.69 -1.31
CA ALA A 135 6.78 -0.98 -0.56
C ALA A 135 6.87 -1.33 0.94
N TRP A 136 5.80 -1.91 1.48
CA TRP A 136 5.70 -2.30 2.89
C TRP A 136 5.99 -3.78 3.05
N HIS A 137 6.98 -4.15 3.85
CA HIS A 137 7.40 -5.53 4.07
C HIS A 137 7.13 -5.94 5.52
N GLY A 138 6.82 -7.20 5.76
CA GLY A 138 6.47 -7.71 7.10
C GLY A 138 5.35 -8.75 7.05
N PRO A 139 4.83 -9.18 8.20
CA PRO A 139 5.01 -8.60 9.52
C PRO A 139 6.36 -8.89 10.17
N TYR A 140 7.03 -7.86 10.69
CA TYR A 140 8.25 -7.98 11.52
C TYR A 140 7.94 -7.65 12.98
N ARG A 141 8.83 -8.06 13.89
CA ARG A 141 8.64 -7.85 15.34
C ARG A 141 9.46 -6.70 15.86
N VAL A 142 8.86 -5.87 16.71
CA VAL A 142 9.59 -4.83 17.46
C VAL A 142 10.38 -5.50 18.59
N VAL A 143 11.71 -5.36 18.56
CA VAL A 143 12.62 -5.91 19.59
C VAL A 143 12.77 -4.95 20.76
N GLY A 144 12.74 -3.65 20.49
CA GLY A 144 12.93 -2.64 21.52
C GLY A 144 12.72 -1.23 21.01
N LYS A 145 12.49 -0.30 21.92
CA LYS A 145 12.45 1.13 21.63
C LYS A 145 13.85 1.71 21.86
N VAL A 146 14.42 2.35 20.84
CA VAL A 146 15.73 3.02 20.95
C VAL A 146 15.52 4.46 21.39
N ASN A 147 14.64 5.19 20.69
CA ASN A 147 14.25 6.57 20.97
C ASN A 147 12.72 6.71 20.84
N GLU A 148 12.16 7.88 21.20
CA GLU A 148 10.74 8.18 21.00
C GLU A 148 10.25 7.92 19.57
N ASN A 149 11.08 8.25 18.57
CA ASN A 149 10.76 8.13 17.14
C ASN A 149 11.45 6.96 16.44
N ALA A 150 12.17 6.08 17.14
CA ALA A 150 12.95 5.01 16.53
C ALA A 150 12.85 3.69 17.31
N TYR A 151 12.51 2.62 16.58
CA TYR A 151 12.33 1.28 17.10
C TYR A 151 13.35 0.33 16.46
N ARG A 152 13.86 -0.63 17.23
CA ARG A 152 14.67 -1.73 16.74
C ARG A 152 13.74 -2.86 16.32
N ILE A 153 13.90 -3.33 15.08
CA ILE A 153 13.01 -4.31 14.46
C ILE A 153 13.82 -5.49 14.00
N ASP A 154 13.30 -6.68 14.26
CA ASP A 154 13.87 -7.93 13.79
C ASP A 154 13.45 -8.19 12.35
N ILE A 155 14.42 -8.12 11.43
CA ILE A 155 14.30 -8.37 10.01
C ILE A 155 15.30 -9.48 9.66
N PRO A 156 14.88 -10.75 9.64
CA PRO A 156 15.76 -11.89 9.37
C PRO A 156 16.50 -11.80 8.02
N THR A 157 15.89 -11.12 7.04
CA THR A 157 16.46 -10.91 5.71
C THR A 157 17.58 -9.87 5.67
N HIS A 158 17.76 -9.07 6.74
CA HIS A 158 18.80 -8.04 6.80
C HIS A 158 20.11 -8.63 7.35
N PRO A 159 21.29 -8.23 6.84
CA PRO A 159 22.59 -8.75 7.31
C PRO A 159 22.77 -8.73 8.83
N ASP A 160 22.37 -7.62 9.47
CA ASP A 160 22.53 -7.43 10.91
C ASP A 160 21.39 -8.03 11.76
N LYS A 161 20.41 -8.70 11.12
CA LYS A 161 19.14 -9.24 11.66
C LYS A 161 18.24 -8.22 12.37
N THR A 162 18.79 -7.23 13.05
CA THR A 162 18.06 -6.14 13.70
C THR A 162 18.40 -4.80 13.08
N VAL A 163 17.38 -4.00 12.78
CA VAL A 163 17.55 -2.68 12.15
C VAL A 163 16.78 -1.63 12.93
N THR A 164 17.42 -0.48 13.15
CA THR A 164 16.76 0.70 13.73
C THR A 164 15.97 1.44 12.66
N VAL A 165 14.65 1.51 12.84
CA VAL A 165 13.73 2.12 11.88
C VAL A 165 12.93 3.24 12.55
N ASN A 166 12.77 4.35 11.85
CA ASN A 166 11.96 5.47 12.32
C ASN A 166 10.46 5.13 12.27
N VAL A 167 9.68 5.61 13.24
CA VAL A 167 8.23 5.43 13.38
C VAL A 167 7.45 5.75 12.09
N ASN A 168 7.91 6.73 11.29
CA ASN A 168 7.31 7.11 9.99
C ASN A 168 7.33 5.98 8.95
N ARG A 169 8.26 5.04 9.11
CA ARG A 169 8.44 3.90 8.21
C ARG A 169 7.79 2.64 8.77
N LEU A 170 6.97 2.77 9.81
CA LEU A 170 6.27 1.66 10.46
C LEU A 170 4.78 1.81 10.32
N LYS A 171 4.09 0.69 10.15
CA LYS A 171 2.63 0.59 10.26
C LYS A 171 2.25 -0.57 11.15
N LYS A 172 1.26 -0.38 12.02
CA LYS A 172 0.71 -1.45 12.86
C LYS A 172 0.09 -2.54 11.98
N PHE A 173 0.47 -3.80 12.21
CA PHE A 173 -0.18 -4.94 11.58
C PHE A 173 -1.52 -5.20 12.27
N ARG A 174 -2.64 -5.20 11.52
CA ARG A 174 -4.01 -5.41 12.05
C ARG A 174 -4.57 -6.81 11.78
N GLY A 175 -3.77 -7.75 11.26
CA GLY A 175 -4.19 -9.14 11.06
C GLY A 175 -3.91 -10.01 12.29
N ARG A 176 -4.50 -11.21 12.32
CA ARG A 176 -4.06 -12.26 13.26
C ARG A 176 -2.67 -12.70 12.84
N TRP A 177 -1.69 -12.52 13.73
CA TRP A 177 -0.36 -13.11 13.59
C TRP A 177 -0.46 -14.60 13.95
N THR A 178 -1.21 -15.33 13.14
CA THR A 178 -1.22 -16.79 13.13
C THR A 178 -0.77 -17.16 11.72
N ARG A 179 0.54 -17.23 11.53
CA ARG A 179 1.06 -18.17 10.54
C ARG A 179 1.68 -19.33 11.30
N PRO A 180 1.31 -20.57 10.97
CA PRO A 180 2.10 -21.72 11.35
C PRO A 180 3.51 -21.46 10.84
N PHE A 181 4.52 -21.68 11.67
CA PHE A 181 5.88 -21.84 11.15
C PHE A 181 5.81 -22.94 10.10
N MET A 182 6.18 -22.64 8.84
CA MET A 182 6.30 -23.68 7.81
C MET A 182 7.53 -24.58 8.02
N ASP A 183 8.32 -24.32 9.07
CA ASP A 183 9.58 -25.02 9.36
C ASP A 183 9.56 -25.79 10.69
N GLU A 184 8.44 -25.83 11.42
CA GLU A 184 8.31 -26.71 12.58
C GLU A 184 7.46 -27.93 12.17
N VAL A 185 8.11 -28.89 11.53
CA VAL A 185 7.59 -30.26 11.46
C VAL A 185 7.53 -30.75 12.92
N PRO A 186 6.37 -31.20 13.43
CA PRO A 186 6.28 -31.77 14.77
C PRO A 186 7.29 -32.92 14.92
N GLU A 187 8.13 -32.87 15.96
CA GLU A 187 8.99 -34.00 16.32
C GLU A 187 8.09 -35.22 16.58
N GLY A 188 8.12 -36.19 15.67
CA GLY A 188 7.27 -37.38 15.72
C GLY A 188 6.63 -37.81 14.39
N ILE A 189 6.85 -37.08 13.29
CA ILE A 189 6.53 -37.59 11.95
C ILE A 189 7.75 -38.40 11.48
N GLU A 190 7.66 -39.72 11.62
CA GLU A 190 8.56 -40.63 10.92
C GLU A 190 8.24 -40.48 9.42
N GLU A 191 9.23 -40.06 8.63
CA GLU A 191 9.16 -40.19 7.18
C GLU A 191 9.18 -41.69 6.87
N ASP A 192 7.99 -42.29 6.80
CA ASP A 192 7.81 -43.60 6.22
C ASP A 192 8.35 -43.51 4.79
N GLY A 193 9.52 -44.09 4.57
CA GLY A 193 10.30 -43.99 3.33
C GLY A 193 9.69 -44.72 2.14
N GLU A 194 8.40 -44.53 1.88
CA GLU A 194 7.78 -44.86 0.60
C GLU A 194 7.81 -43.61 -0.28
N GLY A 195 8.53 -43.73 -1.40
CA GLY A 195 8.88 -42.63 -2.28
C GLY A 195 7.65 -41.83 -2.70
N ILE A 196 7.75 -40.51 -2.52
CA ILE A 196 6.85 -39.56 -3.17
C ILE A 196 7.11 -39.69 -4.67
N GLU A 197 6.25 -40.46 -5.35
CA GLU A 197 6.17 -40.44 -6.81
C GLU A 197 5.70 -39.05 -7.23
N ASP A 198 6.62 -38.26 -7.78
CA ASP A 198 6.34 -36.97 -8.44
C ASP A 198 5.70 -37.26 -9.82
N GLY A 199 4.56 -37.96 -9.80
CA GLY A 199 3.73 -38.29 -10.95
C GLY A 199 2.67 -37.20 -11.21
N PRO A 200 2.14 -37.10 -12.44
CA PRO A 200 1.02 -36.21 -12.71
C PRO A 200 -0.18 -36.61 -11.84
N LEU A 201 -0.82 -35.61 -11.21
CA LEU A 201 -2.00 -35.80 -10.34
C LEU A 201 -3.03 -36.73 -10.99
N GLU A 202 -3.44 -37.76 -10.26
CA GLU A 202 -4.50 -38.67 -10.70
C GLU A 202 -5.88 -38.07 -10.38
N GLU A 203 -6.93 -38.56 -11.05
CA GLU A 203 -8.30 -38.06 -10.82
C GLU A 203 -8.78 -38.26 -9.37
N ALA A 204 -8.18 -39.19 -8.62
CA ALA A 204 -8.44 -39.43 -7.21
C ALA A 204 -7.84 -38.36 -6.28
N ASP A 205 -6.85 -37.60 -6.75
CA ASP A 205 -6.20 -36.52 -6.01
C ASP A 205 -6.99 -35.19 -6.10
N LEU A 206 -7.97 -35.13 -7.00
CA LEU A 206 -8.85 -33.99 -7.13
C LEU A 206 -9.92 -34.01 -6.02
N PRO A 207 -10.21 -32.87 -5.37
CA PRO A 207 -11.29 -32.81 -4.39
C PRO A 207 -12.61 -33.20 -5.05
N ALA A 208 -13.51 -33.86 -4.31
CA ALA A 208 -14.80 -34.35 -4.83
C ALA A 208 -15.66 -33.25 -5.49
N SER A 209 -15.42 -31.98 -5.17
CA SER A 209 -16.04 -30.80 -5.79
C SER A 209 -15.58 -30.52 -7.23
N SER A 210 -14.51 -31.16 -7.71
CA SER A 210 -14.00 -30.96 -9.07
C SER A 210 -14.92 -31.55 -10.14
N PHE A 211 -15.83 -32.46 -9.78
CA PHE A 211 -16.79 -33.09 -10.68
C PHE A 211 -18.17 -32.40 -10.68
N THR A 212 -18.34 -31.28 -9.97
CA THR A 212 -19.61 -30.54 -9.95
C THR A 212 -19.73 -29.63 -11.18
N GLU A 213 -20.54 -30.03 -12.15
CA GLU A 213 -20.83 -29.22 -13.33
C GLU A 213 -21.91 -28.17 -13.00
N ARG A 214 -21.55 -26.89 -13.20
CA ARG A 214 -22.44 -25.77 -12.93
C ARG A 214 -23.21 -25.42 -14.20
N VAL A 215 -24.44 -25.92 -14.32
CA VAL A 215 -25.28 -25.68 -15.50
C VAL A 215 -26.14 -24.44 -15.25
N THR A 216 -26.10 -23.49 -16.19
CA THR A 216 -26.98 -22.31 -16.17
C THR A 216 -28.24 -22.63 -16.96
N ILE A 217 -29.40 -22.61 -16.30
CA ILE A 217 -30.69 -22.84 -16.96
C ILE A 217 -31.43 -21.50 -17.01
N GLY A 218 -31.57 -20.93 -18.22
CA GLY A 218 -32.41 -19.74 -18.43
C GLY A 218 -32.02 -18.53 -17.58
N ARG A 219 -33.01 -17.68 -17.22
CA ARG A 219 -32.87 -16.31 -16.65
C ARG A 219 -32.20 -16.24 -15.26
N GLY A 220 -31.03 -16.83 -15.07
CA GLY A 220 -30.17 -16.63 -13.90
C GLY A 220 -30.18 -17.74 -12.86
N ASP A 221 -30.93 -18.82 -13.05
CA ASP A 221 -30.95 -19.94 -12.12
C ASP A 221 -29.78 -20.91 -12.42
N THR A 222 -28.88 -21.09 -11.44
CA THR A 222 -27.80 -22.08 -11.51
C THR A 222 -28.25 -23.38 -10.86
N ALA A 223 -28.27 -24.47 -11.62
CA ALA A 223 -28.49 -25.82 -11.12
C ALA A 223 -27.15 -26.59 -11.10
N LEU A 224 -26.96 -27.43 -10.08
CA LEU A 224 -25.83 -28.34 -9.96
C LEU A 224 -26.33 -29.75 -10.26
N THR A 225 -25.76 -30.42 -11.26
CA THR A 225 -26.09 -31.81 -11.59
C THR A 225 -25.03 -32.75 -11.02
N GLY A 226 -25.44 -33.90 -10.49
CA GLY A 226 -24.53 -34.94 -9.98
C GLY A 226 -24.42 -35.07 -8.46
N VAL A 227 -25.22 -34.33 -7.68
CA VAL A 227 -25.24 -34.43 -6.21
C VAL A 227 -26.68 -34.55 -5.70
N THR A 228 -26.94 -35.52 -4.82
CA THR A 228 -28.26 -35.74 -4.19
C THR A 228 -28.61 -34.71 -3.11
N SER A 229 -27.66 -33.87 -2.67
CA SER A 229 -27.90 -32.77 -1.71
C SER A 229 -26.89 -31.63 -1.88
N PRO A 230 -27.31 -30.35 -1.92
CA PRO A 230 -26.46 -29.20 -2.28
C PRO A 230 -25.62 -28.63 -1.11
N LEU A 231 -25.23 -29.45 -0.13
CA LEU A 231 -24.53 -29.02 1.08
C LEU A 231 -23.00 -29.17 0.89
N LEU A 232 -22.24 -28.08 1.06
CA LEU A 232 -20.77 -28.07 0.97
C LEU A 232 -20.11 -28.45 2.30
N GLU A 233 -20.54 -27.83 3.41
CA GLU A 233 -19.88 -28.00 4.71
C GLU A 233 -20.83 -27.68 5.87
N ILE A 234 -20.68 -28.38 7.01
CA ILE A 234 -21.36 -28.05 8.27
C ILE A 234 -20.41 -27.20 9.13
N VAL A 235 -20.74 -25.93 9.31
CA VAL A 235 -19.87 -24.93 9.95
C VAL A 235 -20.04 -24.92 11.48
N ALA A 236 -21.25 -25.12 11.97
CA ALA A 236 -21.56 -25.04 13.40
C ALA A 236 -22.79 -25.87 13.78
N LYS A 237 -22.91 -26.18 15.07
CA LYS A 237 -24.05 -26.89 15.66
C LYS A 237 -24.63 -26.07 16.81
N ARG A 238 -25.96 -25.97 16.89
CA ARG A 238 -26.67 -25.39 18.04
C ARG A 238 -27.83 -26.27 18.48
N VAL A 239 -28.25 -26.10 19.74
CA VAL A 239 -29.44 -26.76 20.29
C VAL A 239 -30.43 -25.68 20.69
N VAL A 240 -31.59 -25.66 20.03
CA VAL A 240 -32.67 -24.71 20.29
C VAL A 240 -33.94 -25.53 20.55
N ASN A 241 -34.64 -25.27 21.66
CA ASN A 241 -35.88 -25.96 22.02
C ASN A 241 -35.81 -27.50 21.98
N ARG A 242 -34.71 -28.08 22.49
CA ARG A 242 -34.40 -29.54 22.45
C ARG A 242 -34.21 -30.14 21.05
N ALA A 243 -34.21 -29.33 19.99
CA ALA A 243 -33.88 -29.74 18.63
C ALA A 243 -32.45 -29.32 18.26
N VAL A 244 -31.75 -30.18 17.51
CA VAL A 244 -30.40 -29.90 17.00
C VAL A 244 -30.50 -29.27 15.61
N GLU A 245 -29.91 -28.09 15.47
CA GLU A 245 -29.77 -27.39 14.19
C GLU A 245 -28.29 -27.25 13.82
N TYR A 246 -28.02 -27.31 12.52
CA TYR A 246 -26.69 -27.19 11.95
C TYR A 246 -26.64 -25.95 11.05
N LEU A 247 -25.56 -25.18 11.16
CA LEU A 247 -25.27 -24.09 10.22
C LEU A 247 -24.58 -24.73 9.02
N VAL A 248 -25.25 -24.72 7.87
CA VAL A 248 -24.74 -25.36 6.67
C VAL A 248 -24.33 -24.32 5.64
N LEU A 249 -23.17 -24.52 5.03
CA LEU A 249 -22.70 -23.79 3.86
C LEU A 249 -23.25 -24.49 2.62
N THR A 250 -24.04 -23.75 1.85
CA THR A 250 -24.64 -24.26 0.61
C THR A 250 -23.69 -23.99 -0.56
N ALA A 251 -23.83 -24.73 -1.67
CA ALA A 251 -23.05 -24.51 -2.89
C ALA A 251 -23.12 -23.08 -3.49
N ASN A 252 -24.12 -22.29 -3.09
CA ASN A 252 -24.25 -20.87 -3.43
C ASN A 252 -23.45 -19.93 -2.50
N TYR A 253 -22.60 -20.46 -1.60
CA TYR A 253 -21.86 -19.73 -0.57
C TYR A 253 -22.74 -18.98 0.45
N GLU A 254 -24.02 -19.36 0.55
CA GLU A 254 -24.93 -18.87 1.56
C GLU A 254 -24.96 -19.79 2.78
N SER A 255 -25.10 -19.20 3.97
CA SER A 255 -25.16 -19.92 5.24
C SER A 255 -26.53 -19.73 5.90
N HIS A 256 -27.17 -20.85 6.26
CA HIS A 256 -28.44 -20.84 6.98
C HIS A 256 -28.52 -22.01 7.96
N TRP A 257 -29.38 -21.88 8.98
CA TRP A 257 -29.59 -22.92 10.00
C TRP A 257 -30.63 -23.91 9.52
N VAL A 258 -30.27 -25.18 9.54
CA VAL A 258 -31.05 -26.29 9.00
C VAL A 258 -31.22 -27.36 10.09
N PRO A 259 -32.44 -27.90 10.30
CA PRO A 259 -32.65 -28.99 11.26
C PRO A 259 -31.98 -30.28 10.79
N ARG A 260 -31.64 -31.18 11.73
CA ARG A 260 -30.93 -32.45 11.44
C ARG A 260 -31.56 -33.28 10.30
N ALA A 261 -32.89 -33.26 10.17
CA ALA A 261 -33.62 -34.05 9.16
C ALA A 261 -33.26 -33.64 7.71
N ASP A 262 -33.00 -32.36 7.47
CA ASP A 262 -32.74 -31.83 6.14
C ASP A 262 -31.24 -31.92 5.76
N VAL A 263 -30.36 -32.13 6.75
CA VAL A 263 -28.91 -32.35 6.55
C VAL A 263 -28.60 -33.80 6.18
N MET A 264 -29.42 -34.74 6.64
CA MET A 264 -29.26 -36.18 6.43
C MET A 264 -30.63 -36.83 6.15
N PRO A 265 -31.11 -36.83 4.89
CA PRO A 265 -32.45 -37.32 4.54
C PRO A 265 -32.65 -38.82 4.74
N GLU A 266 -31.58 -39.62 4.82
CA GLU A 266 -31.65 -41.08 4.86
C GLU A 266 -30.75 -41.68 5.96
N TYR A 267 -31.12 -41.52 7.24
CA TYR A 267 -30.71 -42.44 8.31
C TYR A 267 -31.75 -42.40 9.43
N GLY A 268 -32.97 -42.82 9.09
CA GLY A 268 -34.10 -42.91 10.02
C GLY A 268 -35.04 -44.03 9.61
N GLY A 269 -34.64 -45.29 9.85
CA GLY A 269 -35.54 -46.42 9.63
C GLY A 269 -34.86 -47.78 9.54
N ARG A 270 -34.30 -48.26 10.66
CA ARG A 270 -34.21 -49.70 11.05
C ARG A 270 -33.48 -49.81 12.39
N SER A 271 -34.18 -49.52 13.47
CA SER A 271 -33.85 -50.03 14.80
C SER A 271 -34.99 -50.95 15.20
N GLY A 272 -34.63 -52.18 15.55
CA GLY A 272 -35.54 -53.31 15.69
C GLY A 272 -36.62 -53.10 16.72
N ASP A 273 -37.82 -53.54 16.35
CA ASP A 273 -38.90 -53.83 17.28
C ASP A 273 -39.63 -55.08 16.78
N GLU A 274 -38.98 -56.23 16.91
CA GLU A 274 -39.59 -57.56 16.73
C GLU A 274 -38.90 -58.56 17.67
N PHE A 275 -39.14 -58.42 18.98
CA PHE A 275 -38.95 -59.48 19.97
C PHE A 275 -39.82 -59.21 21.22
N ARG A 276 -41.13 -59.49 21.12
CA ARG A 276 -42.01 -60.07 22.16
C ARG A 276 -43.49 -59.82 21.85
N ALA A 277 -44.20 -60.86 21.44
CA ALA A 277 -45.45 -61.36 22.06
C ALA A 277 -46.23 -62.24 21.07
N SER A 278 -45.95 -63.54 21.07
CA SER A 278 -46.91 -64.66 21.17
C SER A 278 -46.13 -65.97 21.14
#